data_AF-A0A2P8DPX5-F1
#
_entry.id   AF-A0A2P8DPX5-F1
#
_cell.length_a   1.000
_cell.length_b   1.000
_cell.length_c   1.000
_cell.angle_alpha   90.00
_cell.angle_beta   90.00
_cell.angle_gamma   90.00
#
_symmetry.space_group_name_H-M   'P 1'
#
loop_
_entity.id
_entity.type
_entity.pdbx_description
1 polymer ?
#
loop_
_entity_poly.entity_id
_entity_poly.type
_entity_poly.pdbx_seq_one_letter_code
_entity_poly.pdbx_strand_id
1 'polypeptide(L)'
;MSRPSNDADQMIANAEEEIPPPTRSKLIARLRMGAHIDDASRELGVSPRRVFAAARLLTAFGDQLDATLTRERDPELAHGTMTAYNKRCRCPECRAAVNRRL
;
A
#
# COMPACT_ATOMS: atom_id res chain seq x y z
N MET A 1 -29.78 -21.26 -6.81
CA MET A 1 -28.33 -21.52 -6.95
C MET A 1 -27.63 -20.18 -6.91
N SER A 2 -27.07 -19.78 -5.77
CA SER A 2 -26.42 -18.47 -5.61
C SER A 2 -25.20 -18.63 -4.72
N ARG A 3 -23.99 -18.43 -5.25
CA ARG A 3 -22.83 -18.12 -4.41
C ARG A 3 -21.75 -17.31 -5.17
N PRO A 4 -21.95 -15.99 -5.36
CA PRO A 4 -20.87 -15.07 -5.71
C PRO A 4 -20.23 -14.38 -4.48
N SER A 5 -20.81 -14.54 -3.28
CA SER A 5 -20.38 -13.81 -2.06
C SER A 5 -19.19 -14.44 -1.33
N ASN A 6 -18.90 -15.73 -1.55
CA ASN A 6 -17.95 -16.48 -0.72
C ASN A 6 -16.47 -16.19 -1.03
N ASP A 7 -16.16 -15.85 -2.28
CA ASP A 7 -14.76 -15.69 -2.71
C ASP A 7 -14.19 -14.33 -2.29
N ALA A 8 -15.00 -13.27 -2.38
CA ALA A 8 -14.61 -11.93 -1.94
C ALA A 8 -14.40 -11.88 -0.42
N ASP A 9 -15.32 -12.48 0.35
CA ASP A 9 -15.22 -12.58 1.80
C ASP A 9 -13.97 -13.38 2.22
N GLN A 10 -13.68 -14.48 1.52
CA GLN A 10 -12.45 -15.27 1.75
C GLN A 10 -11.18 -14.48 1.43
N MET A 11 -11.17 -13.68 0.35
CA MET A 11 -10.04 -12.82 0.01
C MET A 11 -9.80 -11.75 1.09
N ILE A 12 -10.88 -11.15 1.60
CA ILE A 12 -10.81 -10.17 2.70
C ILE A 12 -10.25 -10.83 3.95
N ALA A 13 -10.79 -11.99 4.36
CA ALA A 13 -10.31 -12.73 5.52
C ALA A 13 -8.81 -13.07 5.41
N ASN A 14 -8.36 -13.54 4.25
CA ASN A 14 -6.95 -13.82 3.99
C ASN A 14 -6.09 -12.55 4.10
N ALA A 15 -6.58 -11.40 3.60
CA ALA A 15 -5.87 -10.13 3.71
C ALA A 15 -5.78 -9.63 5.16
N GLU A 16 -6.82 -9.86 5.97
CA GLU A 16 -6.81 -9.54 7.40
C GLU A 16 -5.82 -10.41 8.18
N GLU A 17 -5.69 -11.69 7.83
CA GLU A 17 -4.71 -12.61 8.42
C GLU A 17 -3.28 -12.26 8.00
N GLU A 18 -3.05 -11.99 6.72
CA GLU A 18 -1.73 -11.62 6.20
C GLU A 18 -1.24 -10.28 6.75
N ILE A 19 -2.14 -9.31 6.91
CA ILE A 19 -1.81 -7.96 7.40
C ILE A 19 -2.76 -7.56 8.55
N PRO A 20 -2.53 -8.11 9.75
CA PRO A 20 -3.39 -7.88 10.89
C PRO A 20 -3.33 -6.42 11.34
N PRO A 21 -4.34 -5.93 12.09
CA PRO A 21 -4.41 -4.53 12.52
C PRO A 21 -3.11 -3.97 13.14
N PRO A 22 -2.39 -4.69 14.03
CA PRO A 22 -1.13 -4.20 14.59
C PRO A 22 -0.04 -3.96 13.53
N THR A 23 0.03 -4.81 12.50
CA THR A 23 0.98 -4.67 11.39
C THR A 23 0.63 -3.44 10.55
N ARG A 24 -0.66 -3.22 10.25
CA ARG A 24 -1.15 -2.01 9.56
C ARG A 24 -0.78 -0.74 10.33
N SER A 25 -1.10 -0.69 11.62
CA SER A 25 -0.80 0.48 12.47
C SER A 25 0.70 0.77 12.58
N LYS A 26 1.53 -0.28 12.77
CA LYS A 26 2.99 -0.14 12.82
C LYS A 26 3.56 0.34 11.48
N LEU A 27 3.04 -0.15 10.36
CA LEU A 27 3.45 0.29 9.03
C LEU A 27 3.17 1.79 8.87
N ILE A 28 1.94 2.23 9.13
CA ILE A 28 1.58 3.66 9.05
C ILE A 28 2.46 4.51 9.96
N ALA A 29 2.71 4.07 11.20
CA ALA A 29 3.57 4.79 12.12
C ALA A 29 5.00 4.97 11.56
N ARG A 30 5.59 3.92 10.98
CA ARG A 30 6.92 3.99 10.35
C ARG A 30 6.96 4.96 9.17
N LEU A 31 5.94 4.94 8.30
CA LEU A 31 5.87 5.87 7.18
C LEU A 31 5.84 7.33 7.66
N ARG A 32 5.08 7.61 8.72
CA ARG A 32 5.01 8.94 9.35
C ARG A 32 6.32 9.37 10.02
N MET A 33 7.21 8.44 10.29
CA MET A 33 8.58 8.70 10.77
C MET A 33 9.58 8.87 9.62
N GLY A 34 9.11 8.90 8.37
CA GLY A 34 9.95 9.04 7.19
C GLY A 34 10.52 7.72 6.66
N ALA A 35 10.13 6.57 7.22
CA ALA A 35 10.56 5.29 6.66
C ALA A 35 9.92 5.06 5.29
N HIS A 36 10.71 4.56 4.35
CA HIS A 36 10.20 4.17 3.05
C HIS A 36 9.39 2.87 3.14
N ILE A 37 8.28 2.77 2.39
CA ILE A 37 7.36 1.63 2.50
C ILE A 37 8.00 0.28 2.21
N ASP A 38 8.93 0.22 1.25
CA ASP A 38 9.61 -1.04 0.94
C ASP A 38 10.41 -1.56 2.12
N ASP A 39 11.04 -0.65 2.88
CA ASP A 39 11.90 -0.99 4.02
C ASP A 39 11.04 -1.26 5.25
N ALA A 40 10.07 -0.39 5.55
CA ALA A 40 9.13 -0.55 6.64
C ALA A 40 8.32 -1.86 6.55
N SER A 41 7.91 -2.27 5.35
CA SER A 41 7.21 -3.54 5.11
C SER A 41 8.12 -4.73 5.43
N ARG A 42 9.35 -4.73 4.89
CA ARG A 42 10.33 -5.80 5.10
C ARG A 42 10.67 -5.98 6.57
N GLU A 43 10.87 -4.88 7.29
CA GLU A 43 11.11 -4.90 8.74
C GLU A 43 9.91 -5.41 9.55
N LEU A 44 8.69 -5.40 9.01
CA LEU A 44 7.51 -6.02 9.63
C LEU A 44 7.30 -7.48 9.18
N GLY A 45 8.22 -8.03 8.37
CA GLY A 45 8.10 -9.38 7.84
C GLY A 45 7.06 -9.53 6.73
N VAL A 46 6.59 -8.43 6.14
CA VAL A 46 5.61 -8.45 5.03
C VAL A 46 6.22 -7.90 3.74
N SER A 47 5.87 -8.51 2.61
CA SER A 47 6.34 -7.97 1.32
C SER A 47 5.55 -6.71 0.93
N PRO A 48 6.17 -5.71 0.28
CA PRO A 48 5.46 -4.51 -0.18
C PRO A 48 4.32 -4.84 -1.16
N ARG A 49 4.50 -5.88 -1.98
CA ARG A 49 3.46 -6.38 -2.90
C ARG A 49 2.22 -6.85 -2.14
N ARG A 50 2.40 -7.55 -1.01
CA ARG A 50 1.30 -8.01 -0.16
C ARG A 50 0.60 -6.84 0.53
N VAL A 51 1.36 -5.84 0.99
CA VAL A 51 0.80 -4.59 1.53
C VAL A 51 -0.16 -3.93 0.53
N PHE A 52 0.29 -3.73 -0.71
CA PHE A 52 -0.57 -3.12 -1.73
C PHE A 52 -1.70 -4.03 -2.23
N ALA A 53 -1.57 -5.35 -2.13
CA ALA A 53 -2.67 -6.27 -2.41
C ALA A 53 -3.75 -6.16 -1.32
N ALA A 54 -3.37 -6.24 -0.04
CA ALA A 54 -4.28 -6.09 1.08
C ALA A 54 -4.96 -4.72 1.10
N ALA A 55 -4.23 -3.64 0.78
CA ALA A 55 -4.78 -2.28 0.69
C ALA A 55 -5.94 -2.14 -0.31
N ARG A 56 -6.01 -2.99 -1.36
CA ARG A 56 -7.12 -2.98 -2.32
C ARG A 56 -8.38 -3.67 -1.78
N LEU A 57 -8.20 -4.64 -0.88
CA LEU A 57 -9.30 -5.41 -0.29
C LEU A 57 -9.81 -4.75 0.99
N LEU A 58 -8.88 -4.22 1.80
CA LEU A 58 -9.14 -3.55 3.08
C LEU A 58 -9.18 -2.04 2.84
N THR A 59 -10.28 -1.54 2.27
CA THR A 59 -10.41 -0.16 1.78
C THR A 59 -10.00 0.90 2.79
N ALA A 60 -10.48 0.81 4.04
CA ALA A 60 -10.11 1.76 5.10
C ALA A 60 -8.59 1.81 5.37
N PHE A 61 -7.90 0.66 5.27
CA PHE A 61 -6.44 0.61 5.37
C PHE A 61 -5.77 1.18 4.12
N GLY A 62 -6.31 0.88 2.93
CA GLY A 62 -5.82 1.43 1.67
C GLY A 62 -5.89 2.95 1.62
N ASP A 63 -7.02 3.53 2.02
CA ASP A 63 -7.21 4.98 2.07
C ASP A 63 -6.23 5.65 3.04
N GLN A 64 -6.05 5.06 4.23
CA GLN A 64 -5.08 5.56 5.20
C GLN A 64 -3.64 5.46 4.69
N LEU A 65 -3.29 4.37 4.01
CA LEU A 65 -1.98 4.15 3.42
C LEU A 65 -1.69 5.19 2.33
N ASP A 66 -2.63 5.40 1.41
CA ASP A 66 -2.46 6.35 0.30
C ASP A 66 -2.42 7.80 0.79
N ALA A 67 -3.24 8.15 1.77
CA ALA A 67 -3.15 9.46 2.43
C ALA A 67 -1.78 9.66 3.09
N THR A 68 -1.26 8.65 3.79
CA THR A 68 0.06 8.72 4.43
C THR A 68 1.18 8.84 3.40
N LEU A 69 1.19 8.00 2.36
CA LEU A 69 2.20 8.06 1.29
C LEU A 69 2.16 9.38 0.52
N THR A 70 0.99 9.99 0.38
CA THR A 70 0.85 11.31 -0.27
C THR A 70 1.36 12.43 0.64
N ARG A 71 1.13 12.34 1.95
CA ARG A 71 1.57 13.34 2.92
C ARG A 71 3.07 13.31 3.14
N GLU A 72 3.65 12.12 3.25
CA GLU A 72 5.07 11.91 3.58
C GLU A 72 5.98 11.84 2.33
N ARG A 73 5.47 12.16 1.15
CA ARG A 73 6.26 12.12 -0.09
C ARG A 73 7.25 13.29 -0.15
N ASP A 74 8.39 13.03 -0.77
CA ASP A 74 9.41 14.05 -1.05
C ASP A 74 8.86 15.14 -1.99
N PRO A 75 8.75 16.42 -1.56
CA PRO A 75 8.18 17.50 -2.37
C PRO A 75 9.06 17.89 -3.58
N GLU A 76 10.34 17.52 -3.60
CA GLU A 76 11.26 17.86 -4.70
C GLU A 76 11.12 16.91 -5.90
N LEU A 77 10.41 15.79 -5.73
CA LEU A 77 10.15 14.86 -6.81
C LEU A 77 8.94 15.30 -7.67
N ALA A 78 9.10 15.22 -8.98
CA ALA A 78 8.01 15.35 -9.93
C ALA A 78 7.09 14.11 -9.86
N HIS A 79 6.19 14.07 -8.89
CA HIS A 79 5.23 12.98 -8.67
C HIS A 79 4.34 12.73 -9.89
N GLY A 80 3.77 11.52 -9.98
CA GLY A 80 2.96 11.13 -11.14
C GLY A 80 3.77 10.82 -12.40
N THR A 81 5.10 10.68 -12.28
CA THR A 81 5.99 10.32 -13.39
C THR A 81 6.70 8.99 -13.14
N MET A 82 7.10 8.32 -14.23
CA MET A 82 7.97 7.13 -14.16
C MET A 82 9.30 7.46 -13.44
N THR A 83 9.82 8.67 -13.63
CA THR A 83 11.07 9.11 -12.98
C THR A 83 10.94 9.15 -11.47
N ALA A 84 9.86 9.73 -10.92
CA ALA A 84 9.63 9.74 -9.48
C ALA A 84 9.37 8.33 -8.93
N TYR A 85 8.67 7.47 -9.67
CA TYR A 85 8.50 6.06 -9.30
C TYR A 85 9.84 5.31 -9.24
N ASN A 86 10.73 5.53 -10.20
CA ASN A 86 12.07 4.94 -10.24
C ASN A 86 12.97 5.45 -9.11
N LYS A 87 12.75 6.69 -8.64
CA LYS A 87 13.32 7.23 -7.40
C LYS A 87 12.65 6.69 -6.12
N ARG A 88 11.95 5.56 -6.23
CA ARG A 88 11.25 4.84 -5.15
C ARG A 88 9.97 5.47 -4.64
N CYS A 89 9.46 6.60 -5.15
CA CYS A 89 8.16 7.09 -4.70
C CYS A 89 7.04 6.05 -4.95
N ARG A 90 6.21 5.79 -3.93
CA ARG A 90 5.07 4.85 -3.98
C ARG A 90 3.71 5.50 -3.73
N CYS A 91 3.63 6.84 -3.76
CA CYS A 91 2.36 7.56 -3.68
C CYS A 91 1.39 7.10 -4.80
N PRO A 92 0.07 7.26 -4.62
CA PRO A 92 -0.93 6.78 -5.59
C PRO A 92 -0.69 7.30 -7.02
N GLU A 93 -0.27 8.56 -7.17
CA GLU A 93 0.04 9.17 -8.47
C GLU A 93 1.21 8.46 -9.17
N CYS A 94 2.31 8.21 -8.45
CA CYS A 94 3.49 7.51 -9.00
C CYS A 94 3.18 6.05 -9.35
N ARG A 95 2.37 5.35 -8.53
CA ARG A 95 1.95 3.98 -8.85
C ARG A 95 1.05 3.95 -10.10
N ALA A 96 0.13 4.90 -10.23
CA ALA A 96 -0.74 5.02 -11.41
C ALA A 96 0.04 5.31 -12.69
N ALA A 97 1.09 6.13 -12.61
CA ALA A 97 1.93 6.49 -13.76
C ALA A 97 2.61 5.28 -14.42
N VAL A 98 2.96 4.26 -13.64
CA VAL A 98 3.57 3.01 -14.14
C VAL A 98 2.50 2.03 -14.64
N ASN A 99 1.40 1.89 -13.90
CA ASN A 99 0.31 0.98 -14.30
C ASN A 99 -0.35 1.36 -15.63
N ARG A 100 -0.34 2.65 -16.02
CA ARG A 100 -0.89 3.12 -17.30
C ARG A 100 0.01 2.83 -18.51
N ARG A 101 1.26 2.42 -18.29
CA ARG A 101 2.23 2.13 -19.36
C ARG A 101 2.43 0.64 -19.62
N LEU A 102 1.87 -0.21 -18.76
CA LEU A 102 1.82 -1.68 -18.92
C LEU A 102 0.49 -2.06 -19.57
#